data_AF-A0AB37GGP4-F1
#
_entry.id   AF-A0AB37GGP4-F1
#
_cell.length_a   1.000
_cell.length_b   1.000
_cell.length_c   1.000
_cell.angle_alpha   90.00
_cell.angle_beta   90.00
_cell.angle_gamma   90.00
#
_symmetry.space_group_name_H-M   'P 1'
#
loop_
_entity.id
_entity.type
_entity.pdbx_description
1 polymer ?
#
loop_
_entity_poly.entity_id
_entity_poly.type
_entity_poly.pdbx_seq_one_letter_code
_entity_poly.pdbx_strand_id
1 'polypeptide(L)'
;MKMLKVSEDALNYYRECVKGNKNISEDQARAKLTRNVNLVLAEAPERVLSSGLFSKVYMYHDLHITVRNGKVTKIVNHKRPRFSKKRYIELSKALGIKDIKYYRKHSATR
;
A
#
# COMPACT_ATOMS: atom_id res chain seq x y z
N MET A 1 18.20 12.47 -11.10
CA MET A 1 17.16 12.44 -10.04
C MET A 1 17.82 12.22 -8.68
N LYS A 2 17.44 12.95 -7.63
CA LYS A 2 18.05 12.79 -6.29
C LYS A 2 17.38 11.64 -5.55
N MET A 3 18.15 10.66 -5.06
CA MET A 3 17.61 9.57 -4.26
C MET A 3 17.19 10.06 -2.87
N LEU A 4 16.06 9.57 -2.38
CA LEU A 4 15.65 9.80 -1.00
C LEU A 4 16.63 9.12 -0.04
N LYS A 5 16.86 9.77 1.11
CA LYS A 5 17.44 9.10 2.29
C LYS A 5 16.34 8.29 2.98
N VAL A 6 16.70 7.35 3.84
CA VAL A 6 15.75 6.58 4.67
C VAL A 6 16.23 6.63 6.12
N SER A 7 15.32 6.77 7.09
CA SER A 7 15.67 6.55 8.50
C SER A 7 15.86 5.05 8.77
N GLU A 8 16.66 4.73 9.77
CA GLU A 8 16.87 3.35 10.18
C GLU A 8 15.56 2.66 10.58
N ASP A 9 14.70 3.33 11.37
CA ASP A 9 13.38 2.82 11.74
C ASP A 9 12.50 2.51 10.52
N ALA A 10 12.47 3.41 9.53
CA ALA A 10 11.69 3.21 8.32
C ALA A 10 12.28 2.08 7.47
N LEU A 11 13.61 1.97 7.39
CA LEU A 11 14.30 0.91 6.67
C LEU A 11 14.00 -0.47 7.29
N ASN A 12 14.12 -0.58 8.60
CA ASN A 12 13.87 -1.82 9.35
C ASN A 12 12.40 -2.23 9.20
N TYR A 13 11.47 -1.31 9.41
CA TYR A 13 10.05 -1.58 9.17
C TYR A 13 9.77 -2.03 7.73
N TYR A 14 10.38 -1.36 6.73
CA TYR A 14 10.17 -1.70 5.32
C TYR A 14 10.65 -3.11 4.97
N ARG A 15 11.78 -3.54 5.54
CA ARG A 15 12.31 -4.90 5.37
C ARG A 15 11.38 -5.96 5.98
N GLU A 16 10.88 -5.70 7.17
CA GLU A 16 10.06 -6.66 7.91
C GLU A 16 8.62 -6.74 7.42
N CYS A 17 8.01 -5.59 7.15
CA CYS A 17 6.57 -5.49 6.92
C CYS A 17 6.17 -5.54 5.43
N VAL A 18 7.11 -5.36 4.50
CA VAL A 18 6.83 -5.45 3.05
C VAL A 18 7.39 -6.74 2.48
N LYS A 19 6.51 -7.55 1.88
CA LYS A 19 6.85 -8.87 1.34
C LYS A 19 7.99 -8.76 0.32
N GLY A 20 8.99 -9.63 0.45
CA GLY A 20 10.13 -9.69 -0.47
C GLY A 20 11.21 -8.65 -0.20
N ASN A 21 11.14 -7.91 0.91
CA ASN A 21 12.15 -6.91 1.27
C ASN A 21 13.05 -7.28 2.46
N LYS A 22 12.86 -8.44 3.11
CA LYS A 22 13.59 -8.80 4.35
C LYS A 22 15.11 -8.61 4.27
N ASN A 23 15.72 -9.00 3.15
CA ASN A 23 17.18 -9.05 3.01
C ASN A 23 17.74 -8.00 2.02
N ILE A 24 16.98 -6.95 1.69
CA ILE A 24 17.45 -5.95 0.72
C ILE A 24 18.47 -4.99 1.35
N SER A 25 19.45 -4.54 0.57
CA SER A 25 20.38 -3.49 1.00
C SER A 25 19.66 -2.16 1.20
N GLU A 26 20.30 -1.24 1.95
CA GLU A 26 19.76 0.11 2.13
C GLU A 26 19.60 0.83 0.79
N ASP A 27 20.59 0.74 -0.11
CA ASP A 27 20.51 1.38 -1.42
C ASP A 27 19.38 0.84 -2.28
N GLN A 28 19.14 -0.48 -2.24
CA GLN A 28 17.99 -1.07 -2.94
C GLN A 28 16.66 -0.60 -2.33
N ALA A 29 16.59 -0.46 -1.00
CA ALA A 29 15.41 0.09 -0.34
C ALA A 29 15.16 1.55 -0.76
N ARG A 30 16.21 2.39 -0.75
CA ARG A 30 16.16 3.80 -1.18
C ARG A 30 15.71 3.92 -2.63
N ALA A 31 16.25 3.10 -3.54
CA ALA A 31 15.84 3.09 -4.93
C ALA A 31 14.35 2.72 -5.09
N LYS A 32 13.89 1.64 -4.43
CA LYS A 32 12.47 1.23 -4.48
C LYS A 32 11.53 2.30 -3.93
N LEU A 33 11.86 2.89 -2.78
CA LEU A 33 11.03 3.92 -2.15
C LEU A 33 11.00 5.20 -2.98
N THR A 34 12.15 5.61 -3.52
CA THR A 34 12.24 6.78 -4.41
C THR A 34 11.40 6.57 -5.67
N ARG A 35 11.50 5.39 -6.31
CA ARG A 35 10.66 5.02 -7.45
C ARG A 35 9.17 5.13 -7.11
N ASN A 36 8.75 4.53 -5.99
CA ASN A 36 7.33 4.54 -5.59
C ASN A 36 6.81 5.97 -5.36
N VAL A 37 7.59 6.83 -4.70
CA VAL A 37 7.24 8.25 -4.48
C VAL A 37 7.07 9.00 -5.80
N ASN A 38 7.97 8.79 -6.76
CA ASN A 38 7.89 9.46 -8.06
C ASN A 38 6.72 8.96 -8.91
N LEU A 39 6.39 7.68 -8.86
CA LEU A 39 5.20 7.14 -9.55
C LEU A 39 3.93 7.79 -9.00
N VAL A 40 3.80 7.92 -7.67
CA VAL A 40 2.65 8.63 -7.07
C VAL A 40 2.61 10.09 -7.55
N LEU A 41 3.75 10.79 -7.56
CA LEU A 41 3.80 12.17 -8.03
C LEU A 41 3.40 12.33 -9.50
N ALA A 42 3.82 11.41 -10.36
CA ALA A 42 3.61 11.51 -11.80
C ALA A 42 2.20 11.06 -12.22
N GLU A 43 1.69 9.99 -11.62
CA GLU A 43 0.48 9.31 -12.10
C GLU A 43 -0.74 9.53 -11.22
N ALA A 44 -0.55 9.88 -9.95
CA ALA A 44 -1.64 10.01 -8.98
C ALA A 44 -1.34 11.10 -7.93
N PRO A 45 -1.15 12.37 -8.33
CA PRO A 45 -0.78 13.45 -7.41
C PRO A 45 -1.84 13.70 -6.33
N GLU A 46 -3.10 13.33 -6.56
CA GLU A 46 -4.18 13.38 -5.57
C GLU A 46 -3.94 12.43 -4.37
N ARG A 47 -3.04 11.46 -4.50
CA ARG A 47 -2.61 10.53 -3.45
C ARG A 47 -1.43 11.03 -2.63
N VAL A 48 -1.09 12.31 -2.76
CA VAL A 48 -0.10 13.00 -1.95
C VAL A 48 -0.81 13.84 -0.90
N LEU A 49 -0.66 13.44 0.37
CA LEU A 49 -1.26 14.16 1.49
C LEU A 49 -0.20 15.00 2.20
N SER A 50 -0.52 16.25 2.51
CA SER A 50 0.30 17.04 3.42
C SER A 50 0.09 16.55 4.85
N SER A 51 1.18 16.31 5.59
CA SER A 51 1.13 15.80 6.96
C SER A 51 2.02 16.65 7.86
N GLY A 52 1.42 17.51 8.66
CA GLY A 52 2.15 18.43 9.54
C GLY A 52 3.08 19.39 8.78
N LEU A 53 4.03 19.99 9.51
CA LEU A 53 4.96 20.98 8.94
C LEU A 53 6.07 20.28 8.14
N PHE A 54 6.13 20.55 6.83
CA PHE A 54 7.16 20.07 5.88
C PHE A 54 7.19 18.57 5.58
N SER A 55 6.16 17.80 5.96
CA SER A 55 6.10 16.38 5.59
C SER A 55 4.98 16.10 4.60
N LYS A 56 5.22 15.14 3.70
CA LYS A 56 4.24 14.64 2.74
C LYS A 56 4.13 13.14 2.88
N VAL A 57 2.91 12.62 2.76
CA VAL A 57 2.61 11.19 2.72
C VAL A 57 2.25 10.82 1.29
N TYR A 58 2.97 9.88 0.72
CA TYR A 58 2.75 9.35 -0.62
C TYR A 58 2.08 7.98 -0.50
N MET A 59 0.86 7.83 -1.01
CA MET A 59 0.09 6.59 -0.92
C MET A 59 0.32 5.71 -2.16
N TYR A 60 1.33 4.85 -2.10
CA TYR A 60 1.63 3.87 -3.15
C TYR A 60 0.92 2.54 -2.86
N HIS A 61 -0.25 2.33 -3.47
CA HIS A 61 -1.16 1.22 -3.13
C HIS A 61 -1.46 1.18 -1.62
N ASP A 62 -1.14 0.08 -0.93
CA ASP A 62 -1.31 -0.08 0.52
C ASP A 62 -0.11 0.46 1.33
N LEU A 63 0.93 0.97 0.66
CA LEU A 63 2.14 1.48 1.29
C LEU A 63 2.10 3.01 1.40
N HIS A 64 1.99 3.52 2.62
CA HIS A 64 2.08 4.95 2.89
C HIS A 64 3.53 5.29 3.25
N ILE A 65 4.11 6.20 2.48
CA ILE A 65 5.51 6.63 2.62
C ILE A 65 5.53 8.09 3.08
N THR A 66 5.99 8.35 4.29
CA THR A 66 6.14 9.72 4.80
C THR A 66 7.54 10.22 4.49
N VAL A 67 7.64 11.35 3.79
CA VAL A 67 8.90 12.01 3.46
C VAL A 67 8.92 13.38 4.13
N ARG A 68 10.04 13.70 4.78
CA ARG A 68 10.34 15.02 5.34
C ARG A 68 11.73 15.42 4.87
N ASN A 69 11.87 16.59 4.24
CA ASN A 69 13.15 17.13 3.77
C ASN A 69 14.00 16.12 2.95
N GLY A 70 13.37 15.36 2.03
CA GLY A 70 14.05 14.39 1.18
C GLY A 70 14.50 13.10 1.88
N LYS A 71 14.04 12.86 3.11
CA LYS A 71 14.26 11.62 3.88
C LYS A 71 12.92 10.93 4.14
N VAL A 72 12.85 9.64 3.86
CA VAL A 72 11.73 8.78 4.29
C VAL A 72 11.87 8.58 5.79
N THR A 73 10.89 9.08 6.56
CA THR A 73 10.92 9.05 8.03
C THR A 73 9.98 8.01 8.62
N LYS A 74 8.92 7.62 7.89
CA LYS A 74 7.94 6.64 8.34
C LYS A 74 7.35 5.89 7.15
N ILE A 75 7.15 4.59 7.33
CA ILE A 75 6.47 3.72 6.38
C ILE A 75 5.35 3.00 7.13
N VAL A 76 4.18 2.90 6.50
CA VAL A 76 3.06 2.11 7.02
C VAL A 76 2.55 1.23 5.89
N ASN A 77 2.54 -0.09 6.11
CA ASN A 77 1.93 -1.04 5.18
C ASN A 77 0.55 -1.43 5.71
N HIS A 78 -0.51 -0.88 5.10
CA HIS A 78 -1.88 -1.04 5.56
C HIS A 78 -2.48 -2.42 5.30
N LYS A 79 -1.68 -3.42 4.87
CA LYS A 79 -2.04 -4.83 4.58
C LYS A 79 -3.53 -5.07 4.78
N ARG A 80 -4.35 -4.76 3.77
CA ARG A 80 -5.80 -4.75 3.96
C ARG A 80 -6.23 -6.12 4.47
N PRO A 81 -6.95 -6.19 5.61
CA PRO A 81 -7.45 -7.47 6.09
C PRO A 81 -8.32 -8.06 4.99
N ARG A 82 -8.02 -9.30 4.59
CA ARG A 82 -8.90 -10.02 3.69
C ARG A 82 -10.16 -10.34 4.49
N PHE A 83 -11.27 -9.67 4.18
CA PHE A 83 -12.56 -10.01 4.76
C PHE A 83 -12.85 -11.50 4.55
N SER A 84 -13.44 -12.17 5.54
CA SER A 84 -13.76 -13.58 5.38
C SER A 84 -14.74 -13.75 4.22
N LYS A 85 -14.47 -14.73 3.35
CA LYS A 85 -15.34 -15.03 2.21
C LYS A 85 -16.78 -15.26 2.67
N LYS A 86 -16.96 -15.92 3.83
CA LYS A 86 -18.28 -16.15 4.45
C LYS A 86 -18.99 -14.84 4.75
N ARG A 87 -18.35 -13.91 5.48
CA ARG A 87 -18.95 -12.63 5.85
C ARG A 87 -19.26 -11.77 4.62
N TYR A 88 -18.37 -11.79 3.63
CA TYR A 88 -18.59 -11.11 2.36
C TYR A 88 -19.85 -11.64 1.65
N ILE A 89 -20.00 -12.97 1.57
CA ILE A 89 -21.18 -13.59 0.95
C ILE A 89 -22.44 -13.25 1.74
N GLU A 90 -22.44 -13.41 3.06
CA GLU A 90 -23.58 -13.08 3.94
C GLU A 90 -24.06 -11.65 3.74
N LEU A 91 -23.14 -10.68 3.77
CA LEU A 91 -23.46 -9.27 3.57
C LEU A 91 -24.03 -9.04 2.16
N SER A 92 -23.43 -9.68 1.16
CA SER A 92 -23.90 -9.54 -0.22
C SER A 92 -25.31 -10.14 -0.40
N LYS A 93 -25.64 -11.24 0.30
CA LYS A 93 -27.01 -11.80 0.35
C LYS A 93 -27.98 -10.79 0.98
N ALA A 94 -27.61 -10.25 2.13
CA ALA A 94 -28.44 -9.33 2.91
C ALA A 94 -28.74 -8.03 2.15
N LEU A 95 -27.77 -7.56 1.34
CA LEU A 95 -27.91 -6.36 0.51
C LEU A 95 -28.57 -6.63 -0.86
N GLY A 96 -28.95 -7.88 -1.16
CA GLY A 96 -29.62 -8.22 -2.42
C GLY A 96 -28.73 -8.11 -3.68
N ILE A 97 -27.41 -8.16 -3.51
CA ILE A 97 -26.44 -8.09 -4.62
C ILE A 97 -26.49 -9.42 -5.39
N LYS A 98 -26.87 -9.42 -6.67
CA LYS A 98 -27.13 -10.65 -7.46
C LYS A 98 -25.98 -11.06 -8.38
N ASP A 99 -25.03 -10.17 -8.65
CA ASP A 99 -23.89 -10.36 -9.56
C ASP A 99 -22.61 -10.87 -8.85
N ILE A 100 -22.78 -11.54 -7.72
CA ILE A 100 -21.65 -12.02 -6.94
C ILE A 100 -21.00 -13.20 -7.69
N LYS A 101 -19.73 -13.07 -8.07
CA LYS A 101 -18.93 -14.12 -8.75
C LYS A 101 -18.97 -15.52 -8.10
N TYR A 102 -19.32 -15.59 -6.81
CA TYR A 102 -19.42 -16.83 -6.02
C TYR A 102 -20.79 -17.51 -6.10
N TYR A 103 -21.83 -16.83 -6.58
CA TYR A 103 -23.17 -17.40 -6.76
C TYR A 103 -23.31 -18.21 -8.05
N ARG A 104 -22.49 -17.92 -9.07
CA ARG A 104 -22.59 -18.54 -10.40
C ARG A 104 -22.31 -20.05 -10.45
N LYS A 105 -21.89 -20.71 -9.36
CA LYS A 105 -21.54 -22.14 -9.37
C LYS A 105 -22.72 -23.10 -9.14
N HIS A 106 -23.95 -22.61 -8.91
CA HIS A 106 -25.12 -23.46 -8.63
C HIS A 106 -26.29 -23.33 -9.61
N SER A 107 -26.15 -22.56 -10.70
CA SER A 107 -27.22 -22.37 -11.68
C SER A 107 -26.79 -22.80 -13.08
N ALA A 108 -26.09 -23.93 -13.17
CA ALA A 108 -25.75 -24.61 -14.43
C ALA A 108 -25.87 -26.13 -14.28
N THR A 109 -27.06 -26.60 -13.90
CA THR A 109 -27.57 -27.91 -14.33
C THR A 109 -29.10 -27.84 -14.30
N ARG A 110 -29.68 -27.52 -15.46
CA ARG A 110 -31.03 -27.95 -15.85
C ARG A 110 -30.87 -29.25 -16.61
#